data_AF-A0A1Q3CB58-F1
#
_entry.id   AF-A0A1Q3CB58-F1
#
_cell.length_a   1.000
_cell.length_b   1.000
_cell.length_c   1.000
_cell.angle_alpha   90.00
_cell.angle_beta   90.00
_cell.angle_gamma   90.00
#
_symmetry.space_group_name_H-M   'P 1'
#
loop_
_entity.id
_entity.type
_entity.pdbx_description
1 polymer ?
#
loop_
_entity_poly.entity_id
_entity_poly.type
_entity_poly.pdbx_seq_one_letter_code
_entity_poly.pdbx_strand_id
1 'polypeptide(L)' 'EGVEDIVIVGAGIAGLTTSLGLHRQGIRSLVLESSDSLTASGFAFATWANAWKALDAIGIGDSLRQQHHTIQG' A
#
# COMPACT_ATOMS: atom_id res chain seq x y z
N GLU A 1 7.36 26.24 -3.76
CA GLU A 1 7.08 24.99 -3.03
C GLU A 1 5.57 24.89 -2.87
N GLY A 2 4.98 23.76 -3.27
CA GLY A 2 3.56 23.50 -3.03
C GLY A 2 3.40 22.93 -1.62
N VAL A 3 2.50 23.50 -0.83
CA VAL A 3 2.10 22.88 0.43
C VAL A 3 1.32 21.61 0.07
N GLU A 4 1.77 20.47 0.56
CA GLU A 4 1.04 19.22 0.44
C GLU A 4 0.10 19.10 1.64
N ASP A 5 -1.18 18.87 1.38
CA ASP A 5 -2.20 18.78 2.44
C ASP A 5 -2.02 17.53 3.31
N ILE A 6 -1.41 16.48 2.74
CA ILE A 6 -1.19 15.19 3.40
C ILE A 6 0.24 14.70 3.14
N VAL A 7 0.97 14.43 4.23
CA VAL A 7 2.30 13.83 4.19
C VAL A 7 2.27 12.50 4.93
N ILE A 8 2.81 11.46 4.28
CA ILE A 8 2.95 10.10 4.80
C ILE A 8 4.45 9.83 5.01
N VAL A 9 4.84 9.45 6.22
CA VAL A 9 6.24 9.13 6.53
C VAL A 9 6.42 7.62 6.59
N GLY A 10 7.23 7.10 5.68
CA GLY A 10 7.54 5.69 5.46
C GLY A 10 6.85 5.10 4.21
N ALA A 11 7.63 4.53 3.30
CA ALA A 11 7.16 3.83 2.09
C ALA A 11 7.04 2.31 2.29
N GLY A 12 6.69 1.88 3.50
CA GLY A 12 6.30 0.48 3.79
C GLY A 12 4.89 0.15 3.30
N ILE A 13 4.44 -1.09 3.56
CA ILE A 13 3.10 -1.58 3.17
C ILE A 13 2.00 -0.62 3.61
N ALA A 14 2.02 -0.15 4.85
CA ALA A 14 1.02 0.77 5.38
C ALA A 14 1.04 2.15 4.66
N GLY A 15 2.22 2.72 4.43
CA GLY A 15 2.34 4.03 3.79
C GLY A 15 1.92 4.01 2.33
N LEU A 16 2.36 2.98 1.58
CA LEU A 16 2.00 2.80 0.18
C LEU A 16 0.52 2.49 -0.01
N THR A 17 -0.07 1.62 0.83
CA THR A 17 -1.51 1.33 0.77
C THR A 17 -2.36 2.54 1.14
N THR A 18 -1.92 3.35 2.11
CA THR A 18 -2.58 4.62 2.46
C THR A 18 -2.54 5.61 1.30
N SER A 19 -1.35 5.83 0.72
CA SER A 19 -1.17 6.71 -0.44
C SER A 19 -2.02 6.26 -1.64
N LEU A 20 -2.06 4.95 -1.90
CA LEU A 20 -2.91 4.38 -2.94
C LEU A 20 -4.41 4.64 -2.67
N GLY A 21 -4.86 4.44 -1.43
CA GLY A 21 -6.24 4.73 -1.04
C GLY A 21 -6.63 6.19 -1.28
N LEU A 22 -5.77 7.13 -0.88
CA LEU A 22 -5.96 8.57 -1.11
C LEU A 22 -5.99 8.90 -2.61
N HIS A 23 -5.02 8.38 -3.37
CA HIS A 23 -4.92 8.59 -4.81
C HIS A 23 -6.19 8.13 -5.54
N ARG A 24 -6.77 6.99 -5.15
CA ARG A 24 -8.04 6.49 -5.74
C ARG A 24 -9.25 7.37 -5.44
N GLN A 25 -9.19 8.18 -4.38
CA GLN A 25 -10.21 9.18 -4.06
C GLN A 25 -9.90 10.56 -4.68
N GLY A 26 -8.85 10.67 -5.50
CA GLY A 26 -8.43 11.93 -6.10
C GLY A 26 -7.71 12.88 -5.13
N ILE A 27 -7.28 12.38 -3.97
CA ILE A 27 -6.58 13.16 -2.95
C ILE A 27 -5.07 12.99 -3.15
N ARG A 28 -4.35 14.11 -3.24
CA ARG A 28 -2.90 14.12 -3.37
C ARG A 28 -2.23 13.89 -2.00
N SER A 29 -1.14 13.14 -2.00
CA SER A 29 -0.32 12.91 -0.81
C SER A 29 1.15 12.76 -1.17
N LEU A 30 2.03 13.25 -0.30
CA LEU A 30 3.47 13.07 -0.42
C LEU A 30 3.94 11.94 0.50
N VAL A 31 4.64 10.95 -0.06
CA VAL A 31 5.27 9.88 0.73
C VAL A 31 6.76 10.17 0.85
N LEU A 32 7.27 10.18 2.07
CA LEU A 32 8.68 10.36 2.39
C LEU A 32 9.27 9.05 2.91
N GLU A 33 10.40 8.61 2.37
CA GLU A 33 11.12 7.41 2.80
C GLU A 33 12.57 7.76 3.11
N SER A 34 13.13 7.14 4.15
CA SER A 34 14.51 7.35 4.56
C SER A 34 15.49 6.53 3.74
N SER A 35 15.07 5.39 3.20
CA SER A 35 15.89 4.56 2.31
C SER A 35 16.00 5.20 0.93
N ASP A 36 17.22 5.24 0.38
CA ASP A 36 17.50 5.73 -0.98
C ASP A 36 16.87 4.87 -2.09
N SER A 37 16.43 3.65 -1.74
CA SER A 37 15.77 2.74 -2.67
C SER A 37 14.69 1.92 -1.99
N LEU A 38 13.66 1.56 -2.76
CA LEU A 38 12.69 0.55 -2.35
C LEU A 38 13.36 -0.82 -2.41
N THR A 39 13.46 -1.48 -1.28
CA THR A 39 13.98 -2.85 -1.21
C THR A 39 12.80 -3.83 -1.19
N ALA A 40 12.93 -4.94 -1.90
CA ALA A 40 12.03 -6.08 -1.72
C ALA A 40 12.35 -6.87 -0.43
N SER A 41 13.29 -6.38 0.39
CA SER A 41 13.63 -6.98 1.67
C SER A 41 12.52 -6.68 2.66
N GLY A 42 11.74 -7.70 3.02
CA GLY A 42 10.71 -7.62 4.04
C GLY A 42 10.60 -8.94 4.79
N PHE A 43 9.82 -8.94 5.86
CA PHE A 43 9.38 -10.16 6.53
C PHE A 43 8.17 -10.78 5.81
N ALA A 44 7.84 -12.03 6.16
CA ALA A 44 6.63 -12.66 5.69
C ALA A 44 5.39 -11.79 5.98
N PHE A 45 4.57 -11.57 4.97
CA PHE A 45 3.31 -10.86 5.10
C PHE A 45 2.17 -11.87 5.31
N ALA A 46 1.67 -11.95 6.54
CA ALA A 46 0.48 -12.70 6.87
C ALA A 46 -0.65 -11.73 7.20
N THR A 47 -1.87 -12.05 6.78
CA THR A 47 -3.01 -11.18 7.01
C THR A 47 -4.33 -11.95 7.10
N TRP A 48 -5.38 -11.28 7.61
CA TRP A 48 -6.71 -11.87 7.86
C TRP A 48 -7.74 -11.41 6.83
N ALA A 49 -8.91 -12.06 6.81
CA ALA A 49 -9.99 -11.79 5.85
C ALA A 49 -10.39 -10.31 5.73
N ASN A 50 -10.38 -9.55 6.84
CA ASN A 50 -10.73 -8.12 6.79
C ASN A 50 -9.67 -7.27 6.08
N ALA A 51 -8.40 -7.66 6.17
CA ALA A 51 -7.36 -7.00 5.42
C ALA A 51 -7.47 -7.34 3.93
N TRP A 52 -7.86 -8.58 3.56
CA TRP A 52 -8.17 -8.92 2.17
C TRP A 52 -9.30 -8.06 1.59
N LYS A 53 -10.39 -7.87 2.34
CA LYS A 53 -11.45 -6.92 1.96
C LYS A 53 -10.94 -5.49 1.78
N ALA A 54 -9.99 -5.06 2.61
CA ALA A 54 -9.38 -3.74 2.46
C ALA A 54 -8.48 -3.66 1.21
N LEU A 55 -7.71 -4.70 0.93
CA LEU A 55 -6.88 -4.84 -0.28
C LEU A 55 -7.75 -4.86 -1.55
N ASP A 56 -8.92 -5.49 -1.51
CA ASP A 56 -9.91 -5.46 -2.58
C ASP A 56 -10.48 -4.05 -2.78
N ALA A 57 -10.82 -3.35 -1.69
CA ALA A 57 -11.36 -2.00 -1.75
C ALA A 57 -10.38 -0.99 -2.37
N ILE A 58 -9.07 -1.17 -2.16
CA ILE A 58 -8.02 -0.36 -2.80
C ILE A 58 -7.57 -0.93 -4.17
N GLY A 59 -8.19 -2.02 -4.61
CA GLY A 59 -8.06 -2.55 -5.98
C GLY A 59 -6.83 -3.41 -6.25
N ILE A 60 -6.16 -3.93 -5.23
CA ILE A 60 -4.95 -4.76 -5.39
C ILE A 60 -5.15 -6.24 -5.05
N GLY A 61 -6.28 -6.60 -4.44
CA GLY A 61 -6.53 -7.99 -4.02
C GLY A 61 -6.51 -8.99 -5.18
N ASP A 62 -7.12 -8.67 -6.32
CA ASP A 62 -7.10 -9.56 -7.50
C ASP A 62 -5.69 -9.78 -8.06
N SER A 63 -4.89 -8.71 -8.13
CA SER A 63 -3.50 -8.80 -8.59
C SER A 63 -2.67 -9.69 -7.67
N LEU A 64 -2.88 -9.59 -6.35
CA LEU A 64 -2.18 -10.41 -5.36
C LEU A 64 -2.58 -11.89 -5.46
N ARG A 65 -3.88 -12.19 -5.60
CA ARG A 65 -4.37 -13.57 -5.77
C ARG A 65 -3.86 -14.22 -7.06
N GLN A 66 -3.75 -13.47 -8.16
CA GLN A 66 -3.22 -13.98 -9.43
C GLN A 66 -1.72 -14.34 -9.35
N GLN A 67 -0.94 -13.56 -8.61
CA GLN A 67 0.51 -13.78 -8.46
C GLN A 67 0.84 -14.86 -7.43
N HIS A 68 -0.10 -15.21 -6.54
CA HIS A 68 0.11 -16.16 -5.45
C HIS A 68 -1.06 -17.14 -5.30
N HIS A 69 -1.02 -18.25 -6.02
CA HIS A 69 -2.10 -19.26 -6.07
C HIS A 69 -2.51 -19.86 -4.71
N THR A 70 -1.61 -19.85 -3.72
CA THR A 70 -1.88 -20.39 -2.37
C THR A 70 -2.62 -19.39 -1.47
N ILE A 71 -2.69 -18.13 -1.87
CA ILE A 71 -3.28 -17.05 -1.08
C ILE A 71 -4.70 -16.78 -1.61
N GLN A 72 -5.71 -17.23 -0.87
CA GLN A 72 -7.12 -17.12 -1.27
C GLN A 72 -7.95 -16.21 -0.37
N GLY A 73 -7.28 -15.31 0.37
CA GLY A 73 -7.94 -14.53 1.42
C GLY A 73 -9.14 -13.72 0.98
#